data_AF-A0A7R7TE26-F1
#
_entry.id   AF-A0A7R7TE26-F1
#
_cell.length_a   1.000
_cell.length_b   1.000
_cell.length_c   1.000
_cell.angle_alpha   90.00
_cell.angle_beta   90.00
_cell.angle_gamma   90.00
#
_symmetry.space_group_name_H-M   'P 1'
#
loop_
_entity.id
_entity.type
_entity.pdbx_description
1 polymer ?
#
loop_
_entity_poly.entity_id
_entity_poly.type
_entity_poly.pdbx_seq_one_letter_code
_entity_poly.pdbx_strand_id
1 'polypeptide(L)'
;MRLFVLSEKDWRARLPYPYGLPFQHAGPEGLSVYAPLTYPERLLHRLREVLLPLGPPPGEIPAFLDLNLGHEYAHAVQVAWRLRTGARWLDEFVANYLFLLGLRRARPDLAEGLLAWSEHLARLAPEKRRLSDYERRRGGLEGALWFQARFTLMAQALWEKDGDGLLLALLEAAPLDRKRGHRLLVERYPELREWFRGFGLKAAPGGASSPRQAP
;
A
#
# COMPACT_ATOMS: atom_id res chain seq x y z
N MET A 1 14.03 6.04 -13.18
CA MET A 1 13.89 5.18 -11.98
C MET A 1 14.94 4.09 -12.07
N ARG A 2 15.64 3.78 -10.97
CA ARG A 2 16.71 2.77 -10.92
C ARG A 2 16.33 1.64 -9.96
N LEU A 3 16.64 0.39 -10.34
CA LEU A 3 16.55 -0.77 -9.45
C LEU A 3 17.94 -1.15 -8.98
N PHE A 4 18.11 -1.27 -7.67
CA PHE A 4 19.32 -1.80 -7.06
C PHE A 4 18.98 -3.14 -6.41
N VAL A 5 19.51 -4.22 -6.99
CA VAL A 5 19.47 -5.56 -6.39
C VAL A 5 20.82 -5.78 -5.72
N LEU A 6 20.85 -5.77 -4.39
CA LEU A 6 22.09 -5.71 -3.62
C LEU A 6 22.32 -6.98 -2.80
N SER A 7 23.58 -7.44 -2.75
CA SER A 7 24.01 -8.41 -1.75
C SER A 7 23.89 -7.82 -0.33
N GLU A 8 23.90 -8.65 0.71
CA GLU A 8 23.87 -8.14 2.09
C GLU A 8 25.09 -7.24 2.39
N LYS A 9 26.26 -7.57 1.82
CA LYS A 9 27.46 -6.75 1.94
C LYS A 9 27.27 -5.36 1.32
N ASP A 10 26.81 -5.31 0.07
CA ASP A 10 26.61 -4.03 -0.64
C ASP A 10 25.48 -3.20 -0.01
N TRP A 11 24.44 -3.86 0.47
CA TRP A 11 23.34 -3.22 1.18
C TRP A 11 23.83 -2.50 2.43
N ARG A 12 24.57 -3.20 3.31
CA ARG A 12 25.11 -2.61 4.55
C ARG A 12 26.13 -1.51 4.28
N ALA A 13 26.84 -1.57 3.16
CA ALA A 13 27.80 -0.54 2.77
C ALA A 13 27.13 0.75 2.28
N ARG A 14 25.87 0.69 1.82
CA ARG A 14 25.18 1.81 1.14
C ARG A 14 23.95 2.33 1.89
N LEU A 15 23.33 1.51 2.73
CA LEU A 15 22.00 1.76 3.27
C LEU A 15 21.99 1.63 4.79
N PRO A 16 21.27 2.53 5.50
CA PRO A 16 21.13 2.48 6.95
C PRO A 16 20.05 1.47 7.41
N TYR A 17 19.38 0.80 6.49
CA TYR A 17 18.24 -0.08 6.76
C TYR A 17 18.65 -1.54 6.94
N PRO A 18 17.92 -2.34 7.73
CA PRO A 18 18.14 -3.78 7.79
C PRO A 18 18.01 -4.43 6.40
N TYR A 19 18.91 -5.36 6.08
CA TYR A 19 18.85 -6.12 4.83
C TYR A 19 17.59 -6.99 4.78
N GLY A 20 16.85 -6.96 3.66
CA GLY A 20 15.84 -7.96 3.35
C GLY A 20 14.50 -7.43 2.82
N LEU A 21 13.92 -6.38 3.40
CA LEU A 21 12.66 -5.85 2.88
C LEU A 21 12.93 -4.83 1.77
N PRO A 22 12.32 -4.97 0.59
CA PRO A 22 12.43 -3.94 -0.44
C PRO A 22 11.87 -2.61 0.04
N PHE A 23 12.39 -1.52 -0.53
CA PHE A 23 11.84 -0.20 -0.28
C PHE A 23 12.12 0.77 -1.44
N GLN A 24 11.23 1.72 -1.60
CA GLN A 24 11.38 2.87 -2.47
C GLN A 24 12.10 4.02 -1.77
N HIS A 25 12.98 4.71 -2.50
CA HIS A 25 13.65 5.93 -2.05
C HIS A 25 13.58 7.02 -3.13
N ALA A 26 13.20 8.23 -2.72
CA ALA A 26 13.29 9.43 -3.52
C ALA A 26 14.38 10.32 -2.94
N GLY A 27 15.44 10.55 -3.70
CA GLY A 27 16.59 11.37 -3.30
C GLY A 27 17.02 12.35 -4.40
N PRO A 28 18.12 13.09 -4.19
CA PRO A 28 18.64 14.05 -5.15
C PRO A 28 18.94 13.44 -6.52
N GLU A 29 19.34 12.16 -6.56
CA GLU A 29 19.61 11.43 -7.79
C GLU A 29 18.35 10.77 -8.40
N GLY A 30 17.16 11.18 -7.97
CA GLY A 30 15.87 10.69 -8.47
C GLY A 30 15.31 9.49 -7.71
N LEU A 31 14.44 8.74 -8.40
CA LEU A 31 13.69 7.61 -7.84
C LEU A 31 14.46 6.30 -7.96
N SER A 32 14.60 5.60 -6.84
CA SER A 32 15.25 4.30 -6.75
C SER A 32 14.39 3.31 -5.97
N VAL A 33 14.47 2.04 -6.35
CA VAL A 33 13.93 0.91 -5.59
C VAL A 33 15.10 0.00 -5.22
N TYR A 34 15.17 -0.39 -3.95
CA TYR A 34 16.19 -1.29 -3.43
C TYR A 34 15.56 -2.63 -3.09
N ALA A 35 16.18 -3.71 -3.55
CA ALA A 35 15.75 -5.08 -3.33
C ALA A 35 16.96 -5.92 -2.86
N PRO A 36 16.75 -6.91 -1.97
CA PRO A 36 17.81 -7.84 -1.65
C PRO A 36 18.09 -8.77 -2.85
N LEU A 37 19.34 -9.16 -3.04
CA LEU A 37 19.71 -10.23 -3.97
C LEU A 37 19.16 -11.59 -3.52
N THR A 38 19.02 -11.77 -2.20
CA THR A 38 18.46 -12.98 -1.60
C THR A 38 17.74 -12.59 -0.31
N TYR A 39 16.49 -13.05 -0.14
CA TYR A 39 15.76 -12.82 1.10
C TYR A 39 16.44 -13.56 2.26
N PRO A 40 16.76 -12.87 3.36
CA PRO A 40 17.45 -13.50 4.48
C PRO A 40 16.50 -14.45 5.22
N GLU A 41 17.01 -15.60 5.67
CA GLU A 41 16.18 -16.64 6.31
C GLU A 41 15.41 -16.12 7.53
N ARG A 42 15.97 -15.16 8.29
CA ARG A 42 15.25 -14.50 9.39
C ARG A 42 13.94 -13.85 8.94
N LEU A 43 13.90 -13.24 7.75
CA LEU A 43 12.70 -12.59 7.21
C LEU A 43 11.68 -13.65 6.78
N LEU A 44 12.16 -14.68 6.07
CA LEU A 44 11.32 -15.80 5.64
C LEU A 44 10.70 -16.52 6.84
N HIS A 45 11.49 -16.79 7.88
CA HIS A 45 11.02 -17.38 9.12
C HIS A 45 9.95 -16.52 9.80
N ARG A 46 10.17 -15.21 9.94
CA ARG A 46 9.15 -14.29 10.51
C ARG A 46 7.86 -14.27 9.70
N LEU A 47 7.93 -14.35 8.38
CA LEU A 47 6.76 -14.46 7.53
C LEU A 47 6.04 -15.80 7.76
N ARG A 48 6.76 -16.92 7.83
CA ARG A 48 6.16 -18.23 8.16
C ARG A 48 5.46 -18.22 9.51
N GLU A 49 6.05 -17.60 10.54
CA GLU A 49 5.41 -17.47 11.86
C GLU A 49 4.08 -16.70 11.79
N VAL A 50 4.06 -15.57 11.06
CA VAL A 50 2.84 -14.76 10.90
C VAL A 50 1.76 -15.49 10.11
N LEU A 51 2.15 -16.31 9.13
CA LEU A 51 1.22 -17.05 8.27
C LEU A 51 0.73 -18.36 8.91
N LEU A 52 1.40 -18.87 9.94
CA LEU A 52 1.07 -20.14 10.59
C LEU A 52 -0.42 -20.29 10.96
N PRO A 53 -1.10 -19.26 11.52
CA PRO A 53 -2.52 -19.38 11.87
C PRO A 53 -3.47 -19.48 10.68
N LEU A 54 -3.02 -19.13 9.47
CA LEU A 54 -3.85 -19.08 8.26
C LEU A 54 -3.87 -20.38 7.47
N GLY A 55 -3.01 -21.34 7.83
CA GLY A 55 -2.77 -22.54 7.04
C GLY A 55 -1.87 -22.29 5.82
N PRO A 56 -1.84 -23.22 4.85
CA PRO A 56 -0.95 -23.13 3.69
C PRO A 56 -1.17 -21.83 2.88
N PRO A 57 -0.09 -21.10 2.53
CA PRO A 57 -0.19 -19.95 1.64
C PRO A 57 -0.54 -20.39 0.21
N PRO A 58 -1.10 -19.47 -0.62
CA PRO A 58 -1.43 -19.77 -2.01
C PRO A 58 -0.20 -19.91 -2.92
N GLY A 59 1.01 -19.68 -2.40
CA GLY A 59 2.25 -19.87 -3.13
C GLY A 59 3.49 -19.71 -2.24
N GLU A 60 4.65 -19.63 -2.87
CA GLU A 60 5.94 -19.49 -2.19
C GLU A 60 6.13 -18.08 -1.59
N ILE A 61 6.61 -18.00 -0.35
CA ILE A 61 6.86 -16.72 0.34
C ILE A 61 7.88 -15.84 -0.42
N PRO A 62 9.00 -16.36 -0.95
CA PRO A 62 9.90 -15.55 -1.77
C PRO A 62 9.22 -14.95 -3.00
N ALA A 63 8.35 -15.71 -3.69
CA ALA A 63 7.63 -15.22 -4.85
C ALA A 63 6.65 -14.09 -4.49
N PHE A 64 6.01 -14.17 -3.31
CA PHE A 64 5.22 -13.06 -2.76
C PHE A 64 6.05 -11.81 -2.47
N LEU A 65 7.26 -11.98 -1.93
CA LEU A 65 8.17 -10.86 -1.69
C LEU A 65 8.64 -10.21 -2.99
N ASP A 66 8.92 -11.00 -4.03
CA ASP A 66 9.25 -10.49 -5.37
C ASP A 66 8.07 -9.74 -5.98
N LEU A 67 6.85 -10.24 -5.77
CA LEU A 67 5.63 -9.55 -6.19
C LEU A 67 5.53 -8.17 -5.52
N ASN A 68 5.84 -8.08 -4.22
CA ASN A 68 5.84 -6.80 -3.48
C ASN A 68 6.87 -5.78 -4.00
N LEU A 69 7.85 -6.16 -4.81
CA LEU A 69 8.70 -5.17 -5.50
C LEU A 69 7.86 -4.23 -6.36
N GLY A 70 6.80 -4.74 -6.99
CA GLY A 70 5.89 -3.92 -7.79
C GLY A 70 5.15 -2.86 -6.96
N HIS A 71 4.88 -3.12 -5.68
CA HIS A 71 4.30 -2.14 -4.75
C HIS A 71 5.27 -0.97 -4.48
N GLU A 72 6.55 -1.26 -4.25
CA GLU A 72 7.57 -0.21 -4.09
C GLU A 72 7.76 0.61 -5.37
N TYR A 73 7.65 -0.03 -6.53
CA TYR A 73 7.58 0.67 -7.81
C TYR A 73 6.34 1.58 -7.92
N ALA A 74 5.18 1.14 -7.45
CA ALA A 74 3.97 1.96 -7.43
C ALA A 74 4.14 3.20 -6.54
N HIS A 75 4.84 3.09 -5.40
CA HIS A 75 5.23 4.27 -4.62
C HIS A 75 6.11 5.24 -5.40
N ALA A 76 7.07 4.74 -6.20
CA ALA A 76 7.90 5.60 -7.04
C ALA A 76 7.05 6.32 -8.10
N VAL A 77 6.09 5.62 -8.71
CA VAL A 77 5.13 6.20 -9.67
C VAL A 77 4.29 7.30 -9.02
N GLN A 78 3.82 7.09 -7.78
CA GLN A 78 3.10 8.15 -7.05
C GLN A 78 3.92 9.43 -6.89
N VAL A 79 5.22 9.30 -6.59
CA VAL A 79 6.11 10.46 -6.47
C VAL A 79 6.25 11.15 -7.84
N ALA A 80 6.52 10.37 -8.89
CA ALA A 80 6.68 10.89 -10.25
C ALA A 80 5.43 11.64 -10.75
N TRP A 81 4.24 11.13 -10.45
CA TRP A 81 2.96 11.70 -10.86
C TRP A 81 2.36 12.69 -9.85
N ARG A 82 3.11 13.05 -8.79
CA ARG A 82 2.66 13.99 -7.73
C ARG A 82 1.35 13.55 -7.05
N LEU A 83 1.16 12.24 -6.89
CA LEU A 83 0.00 11.63 -6.24
C LEU A 83 0.22 11.38 -4.75
N ARG A 84 1.42 11.66 -4.21
CA ARG A 84 1.68 11.60 -2.77
C ARG A 84 0.82 12.60 -2.03
N THR A 85 0.11 12.11 -1.03
CA THR A 85 -0.87 12.89 -0.24
C THR A 85 -0.31 13.32 1.12
N GLY A 86 0.75 12.66 1.59
CA GLY A 86 1.35 12.87 2.91
C GLY A 86 0.61 12.17 4.05
N ALA A 87 -0.51 11.48 3.77
CA ALA A 87 -1.12 10.54 4.69
C ALA A 87 -0.63 9.13 4.35
N ARG A 88 0.04 8.46 5.31
CA ARG A 88 0.67 7.15 5.09
C ARG A 88 -0.33 6.13 4.59
N TRP A 89 -1.49 6.00 5.22
CA TRP A 89 -2.45 4.98 4.81
C TRP A 89 -2.99 5.25 3.40
N LEU A 90 -3.16 6.52 3.03
CA LEU A 90 -3.71 6.90 1.73
C LEU A 90 -2.67 6.69 0.64
N ASP A 91 -1.41 7.02 0.93
CA ASP A 91 -0.29 6.73 0.04
C ASP A 91 -0.11 5.21 -0.16
N GLU A 92 -0.30 4.41 0.88
CA GLU A 92 -0.22 2.94 0.79
C GLU A 92 -1.43 2.37 0.01
N PHE A 93 -2.64 2.89 0.24
CA PHE A 93 -3.83 2.53 -0.53
C PHE A 93 -3.67 2.82 -2.02
N VAL A 94 -3.26 4.05 -2.38
CA VAL A 94 -3.06 4.43 -3.78
C VAL A 94 -1.93 3.60 -4.40
N ALA A 95 -0.92 3.19 -3.65
CA ALA A 95 0.17 2.37 -4.18
C ALA A 95 -0.31 0.95 -4.51
N ASN A 96 -1.10 0.34 -3.63
CA ASN A 96 -1.75 -0.94 -3.91
C ASN A 96 -2.67 -0.86 -5.14
N TYR A 97 -3.42 0.24 -5.30
CA TYR A 97 -4.26 0.46 -6.49
C TYR A 97 -3.44 0.56 -7.78
N LEU A 98 -2.41 1.41 -7.80
CA LEU A 98 -1.54 1.56 -8.98
C LEU A 98 -0.80 0.27 -9.30
N PHE A 99 -0.35 -0.45 -8.27
CA PHE A 99 0.33 -1.73 -8.43
C PHE A 99 -0.58 -2.79 -9.07
N LEU A 100 -1.77 -3.00 -8.51
CA LEU A 100 -2.75 -3.93 -9.05
C LEU A 100 -3.12 -3.57 -10.49
N LEU A 101 -3.37 -2.29 -10.76
CA LEU A 101 -3.70 -1.82 -12.11
C LEU A 101 -2.56 -2.10 -13.11
N GLY A 102 -1.32 -1.84 -12.71
CA GLY A 102 -0.14 -2.14 -13.50
C GLY A 102 -0.02 -3.63 -13.82
N LEU A 103 -0.21 -4.50 -12.81
CA LEU A 103 -0.20 -5.95 -13.00
C LEU A 103 -1.32 -6.43 -13.90
N ARG A 104 -2.57 -5.99 -13.68
CA ARG A 104 -3.71 -6.45 -14.51
C ARG A 104 -3.51 -6.19 -15.99
N ARG A 105 -2.82 -5.10 -16.35
CA ARG A 105 -2.54 -4.76 -17.75
C ARG A 105 -1.31 -5.48 -18.31
N ALA A 106 -0.24 -5.62 -17.53
CA ALA A 106 1.03 -6.14 -18.02
C ALA A 106 1.23 -7.64 -17.78
N ARG A 107 0.73 -8.15 -16.65
CA ARG A 107 0.93 -9.51 -16.12
C ARG A 107 -0.32 -9.97 -15.33
N PRO A 108 -1.44 -10.28 -16.03
CA PRO A 108 -2.68 -10.70 -15.38
C PRO A 108 -2.52 -11.92 -14.46
N ASP A 109 -1.62 -12.84 -14.82
CA ASP A 109 -1.24 -14.02 -14.03
C ASP A 109 -0.71 -13.64 -12.64
N LEU A 110 0.13 -12.61 -12.57
CA LEU A 110 0.66 -12.10 -11.30
C LEU A 110 -0.37 -11.29 -10.52
N ALA A 111 -1.33 -10.65 -11.21
CA ALA A 111 -2.44 -9.98 -10.54
C ALA A 111 -3.35 -11.00 -9.82
N GLU A 112 -3.66 -12.13 -10.45
CA GLU A 112 -4.41 -13.23 -9.82
C GLU A 112 -3.65 -13.78 -8.60
N GLY A 113 -2.35 -13.98 -8.73
CA GLY A 113 -1.49 -14.36 -7.59
C GLY A 113 -1.53 -13.33 -6.45
N LEU A 114 -1.46 -12.04 -6.76
CA LEU A 114 -1.55 -10.96 -5.78
C LEU A 114 -2.90 -10.98 -5.05
N LEU A 115 -3.99 -11.20 -5.77
CA LEU A 115 -5.34 -11.27 -5.19
C LEU A 115 -5.49 -12.49 -4.30
N ALA A 116 -5.04 -13.67 -4.72
CA ALA A 116 -5.06 -14.88 -3.89
C ALA A 116 -4.27 -14.69 -2.58
N TRP A 117 -3.08 -14.06 -2.66
CA TRP A 117 -2.33 -13.68 -1.47
C TRP A 117 -3.09 -12.67 -0.61
N SER A 118 -3.72 -11.67 -1.20
CA SER A 118 -4.50 -10.66 -0.47
C SER A 118 -5.71 -11.26 0.24
N GLU A 119 -6.43 -12.20 -0.38
CA GLU A 119 -7.52 -12.93 0.26
C GLU A 119 -7.03 -13.78 1.42
N HIS A 120 -5.86 -14.43 1.27
CA HIS A 120 -5.22 -15.19 2.34
C HIS A 120 -4.85 -14.28 3.52
N LEU A 121 -4.11 -13.21 3.26
CA LEU A 121 -3.59 -12.27 4.26
C LEU A 121 -4.68 -11.42 4.93
N ALA A 122 -5.81 -11.16 4.26
CA ALA A 122 -6.93 -10.42 4.85
C ALA A 122 -7.59 -11.16 6.02
N ARG A 123 -7.34 -12.48 6.17
CA ARG A 123 -7.78 -13.30 7.31
C ARG A 123 -6.90 -13.14 8.55
N LEU A 124 -5.76 -12.46 8.47
CA LEU A 124 -4.97 -12.09 9.65
C LEU A 124 -5.81 -11.28 10.63
N ALA A 125 -5.43 -11.34 11.91
CA ALA A 125 -6.22 -10.80 12.99
C ALA A 125 -5.43 -9.83 13.89
N PRO A 126 -4.69 -8.84 13.33
CA PRO A 126 -3.80 -8.00 14.13
C PRO A 126 -4.58 -7.23 15.20
N GLU A 127 -3.95 -6.99 16.34
CA GLU A 127 -4.54 -6.23 17.45
C GLU A 127 -4.95 -4.81 17.04
N LYS A 128 -4.15 -4.17 16.16
CA LYS A 128 -4.36 -2.79 15.70
C LYS A 128 -4.86 -2.78 14.27
N ARG A 129 -6.16 -2.51 14.11
CA ARG A 129 -6.85 -2.42 12.80
C ARG A 129 -7.27 -1.00 12.42
N ARG A 130 -6.86 0.02 13.20
CA ARG A 130 -7.29 1.40 12.96
C ARG A 130 -6.32 2.15 12.06
N LEU A 131 -6.83 2.92 11.10
CA LEU A 131 -5.99 3.77 10.23
C LEU A 131 -5.22 4.84 11.03
N SER A 132 -5.79 5.31 12.15
CA SER A 132 -5.10 6.24 13.05
C SER A 132 -3.88 5.64 13.73
N ASP A 133 -3.89 4.33 13.99
CA ASP A 133 -2.71 3.62 14.51
C ASP A 133 -1.64 3.46 13.44
N TYR A 134 -2.07 3.12 12.22
CA TYR A 134 -1.20 3.02 11.04
C TYR A 134 -0.44 4.31 10.74
N GLU A 135 -1.11 5.46 10.88
CA GLU A 135 -0.46 6.78 10.69
C GLU A 135 0.64 7.05 11.72
N ARG A 136 0.38 6.78 13.00
CA ARG A 136 1.32 7.09 14.09
C ARG A 136 2.58 6.24 14.05
N ARG A 137 2.45 4.94 13.78
CA ARG A 137 3.58 4.01 13.75
C ARG A 137 3.29 2.90 12.74
N ARG A 138 4.28 2.58 11.89
CA ARG A 138 4.24 1.31 11.13
C ARG A 138 4.08 0.19 12.15
N GLY A 139 2.95 -0.52 12.09
CA GLY A 139 2.63 -1.61 12.99
C GLY A 139 3.61 -2.78 12.87
N GLY A 140 3.33 -3.88 13.56
CA GLY A 140 4.05 -5.14 13.34
C GLY A 140 3.82 -5.69 11.92
N LEU A 141 4.63 -6.69 11.54
CA LEU A 141 4.57 -7.34 10.23
C LEU A 141 3.16 -7.83 9.88
N GLU A 142 2.47 -8.48 10.83
CA GLU A 142 1.08 -8.93 10.66
C GLU A 142 0.13 -7.80 10.27
N GLY A 143 0.21 -6.65 10.96
CA GLY A 143 -0.60 -5.49 10.66
C GLY A 143 -0.29 -4.92 9.28
N ALA A 144 1.00 -4.84 8.90
CA ALA A 144 1.41 -4.35 7.58
C ALA A 144 0.84 -5.23 6.45
N LEU A 145 0.98 -6.56 6.58
CA LEU A 145 0.44 -7.52 5.62
C LEU A 145 -1.10 -7.44 5.54
N TRP A 146 -1.76 -7.35 6.69
CA TRP A 146 -3.22 -7.22 6.74
C TRP A 146 -3.71 -5.94 6.06
N PHE A 147 -3.11 -4.78 6.35
CA PHE A 147 -3.50 -3.52 5.71
C PHE A 147 -3.26 -3.55 4.20
N GLN A 148 -2.10 -4.03 3.76
CA GLN A 148 -1.78 -4.17 2.33
C GLN A 148 -2.81 -5.06 1.61
N ALA A 149 -3.16 -6.20 2.22
CA ALA A 149 -4.17 -7.11 1.70
C ALA A 149 -5.55 -6.45 1.60
N ARG A 150 -6.00 -5.78 2.67
CA ARG A 150 -7.30 -5.08 2.67
C ARG A 150 -7.34 -3.96 1.64
N PHE A 151 -6.25 -3.23 1.45
CA PHE A 151 -6.13 -2.16 0.46
C PHE A 151 -6.17 -2.72 -0.97
N THR A 152 -5.46 -3.82 -1.22
CA THR A 152 -5.46 -4.49 -2.52
C THR A 152 -6.85 -5.01 -2.91
N LEU A 153 -7.55 -5.65 -1.97
CA LEU A 153 -8.92 -6.14 -2.22
C LEU A 153 -9.91 -5.00 -2.48
N MET A 154 -9.77 -3.87 -1.78
CA MET A 154 -10.60 -2.70 -2.08
C MET A 154 -10.21 -2.07 -3.43
N ALA A 155 -8.91 -2.01 -3.76
CA ALA A 155 -8.47 -1.54 -5.06
C ALA A 155 -9.05 -2.37 -6.21
N GLN A 156 -9.12 -3.70 -6.04
CA GLN A 156 -9.79 -4.59 -6.98
C GLN A 156 -11.27 -4.23 -7.14
N ALA A 157 -12.00 -4.08 -6.03
CA ALA A 157 -13.43 -3.73 -6.09
C ALA A 157 -13.68 -2.39 -6.79
N LEU A 158 -12.82 -1.39 -6.59
CA LEU A 158 -12.91 -0.11 -7.29
C LEU A 158 -12.59 -0.25 -8.79
N TRP A 159 -11.59 -1.05 -9.14
CA TRP A 159 -11.23 -1.31 -10.53
C TRP A 159 -12.33 -2.09 -11.27
N GLU A 160 -12.96 -3.08 -10.64
CA GLU A 160 -14.09 -3.81 -11.24
C GLU A 160 -15.29 -2.89 -11.50
N LYS A 161 -15.49 -1.88 -10.65
CA LYS A 161 -16.59 -0.93 -10.77
C LYS A 161 -16.38 0.12 -11.86
N ASP A 162 -15.17 0.65 -12.00
CA ASP A 162 -14.91 1.88 -12.77
C ASP A 162 -13.62 1.81 -13.61
N GLY A 163 -13.01 0.63 -13.74
CA GLY A 163 -11.75 0.42 -14.45
C GLY A 163 -10.67 1.39 -14.01
N ASP A 164 -10.20 2.20 -14.96
CA ASP A 164 -9.15 3.19 -14.76
C ASP A 164 -9.67 4.54 -14.24
N GLY A 165 -10.97 4.66 -13.95
CA GLY A 165 -11.60 5.92 -13.58
C GLY A 165 -10.99 6.56 -12.33
N LEU A 166 -10.58 5.77 -11.34
CA LEU A 166 -9.85 6.30 -10.18
C LEU A 166 -8.46 6.84 -10.58
N LEU A 167 -7.70 6.14 -11.43
CA LEU A 167 -6.41 6.64 -11.92
C LEU A 167 -6.58 7.99 -12.63
N LEU A 168 -7.54 8.09 -13.56
CA LEU A 168 -7.79 9.32 -14.31
C LEU A 168 -8.16 10.48 -13.37
N ALA A 169 -9.04 10.23 -12.39
CA ALA A 169 -9.41 11.24 -11.40
C ALA A 169 -8.22 11.68 -10.53
N LEU A 170 -7.36 10.75 -10.10
CA LEU A 170 -6.16 11.06 -9.33
C LEU A 170 -5.18 11.92 -10.14
N LEU A 171 -4.98 11.61 -11.41
CA LEU A 171 -4.11 12.38 -12.31
C LEU A 171 -4.67 13.79 -12.57
N GLU A 172 -5.98 13.91 -12.79
CA GLU A 172 -6.65 15.21 -12.97
C GLU A 172 -6.55 16.10 -11.72
N ALA A 173 -6.64 15.51 -10.53
CA ALA A 173 -6.57 16.22 -9.26
C ALA A 173 -5.13 16.52 -8.78
N ALA A 174 -4.11 15.97 -9.45
CA ALA A 174 -2.71 16.15 -9.07
C ALA A 174 -2.28 17.64 -9.14
N PRO A 175 -1.43 18.14 -8.22
CA PRO A 175 -0.86 17.44 -7.09
C PRO A 175 -1.89 17.17 -5.99
N LEU A 176 -1.73 16.04 -5.30
CA LEU A 176 -2.59 15.68 -4.19
C LEU A 176 -2.05 16.19 -2.86
N ASP A 177 -2.98 16.43 -1.94
CA ASP A 177 -2.72 16.53 -0.51
C ASP A 177 -3.68 15.59 0.22
N ARG A 178 -3.50 15.41 1.53
CA ARG A 178 -4.34 14.54 2.36
C ARG A 178 -5.83 14.84 2.22
N LYS A 179 -6.23 16.12 2.22
CA LYS A 179 -7.63 16.53 2.19
C LYS A 179 -8.22 16.29 0.80
N ARG A 180 -7.50 16.68 -0.25
CA ARG A 180 -7.90 16.51 -1.65
C ARG A 180 -8.00 15.04 -2.02
N GLY A 181 -6.98 14.23 -1.69
CA GLY A 181 -6.98 12.79 -1.98
C GLY A 181 -8.11 12.05 -1.26
N HIS A 182 -8.29 12.29 0.05
CA HIS A 182 -9.39 11.66 0.80
C HIS A 182 -10.77 12.11 0.30
N ARG A 183 -10.95 13.40 0.01
CA ARG A 183 -12.22 13.92 -0.54
C ARG A 183 -12.54 13.26 -1.87
N LEU A 184 -11.58 13.22 -2.80
CA LEU A 184 -11.74 12.62 -4.12
C LEU A 184 -12.22 11.17 -4.02
N LEU A 185 -11.58 10.36 -3.16
CA LEU A 185 -11.98 8.96 -2.96
C LEU A 185 -13.43 8.85 -2.48
N VAL A 186 -13.81 9.65 -1.48
CA VAL A 186 -15.10 9.56 -0.82
C VAL A 186 -16.25 10.17 -1.65
N GLU A 187 -15.96 11.18 -2.46
CA GLU A 187 -16.95 11.78 -3.37
C GLU A 187 -17.21 10.88 -4.58
N ARG A 188 -16.16 10.27 -5.14
CA ARG A 188 -16.28 9.36 -6.29
C ARG A 188 -16.84 7.99 -5.90
N TYR A 189 -16.46 7.47 -4.73
CA TYR A 189 -16.88 6.17 -4.22
C TYR A 189 -17.45 6.31 -2.80
N PRO A 190 -18.72 6.74 -2.67
CA PRO A 190 -19.36 6.95 -1.36
C PRO A 190 -19.32 5.72 -0.44
N GLU A 191 -19.31 4.51 -0.99
CA GLU A 191 -19.16 3.25 -0.25
C GLU A 191 -17.86 3.16 0.56
N LEU A 192 -16.81 3.89 0.16
CA LEU A 192 -15.56 3.94 0.91
C LEU A 192 -15.77 4.54 2.29
N ARG A 193 -16.81 5.37 2.51
CA ARG A 193 -17.15 5.87 3.85
C ARG A 193 -17.41 4.72 4.82
N GLU A 194 -18.17 3.72 4.38
CA GLU A 194 -18.47 2.55 5.21
C GLU A 194 -17.24 1.69 5.41
N TRP A 195 -16.49 1.45 4.33
CA TRP A 195 -15.27 0.68 4.43
C TRP A 195 -14.25 1.33 5.38
N PHE A 196 -14.08 2.66 5.33
CA PHE A 196 -13.23 3.42 6.25
C PHE A 196 -13.72 3.37 7.71
N ARG A 197 -15.04 3.32 7.95
CA ARG A 197 -15.60 3.10 9.30
C ARG A 197 -15.12 1.78 9.90
N GLY A 198 -14.96 0.74 9.08
CA GLY A 198 -14.38 -0.55 9.49
C GLY A 198 -12.95 -0.46 10.06
N PHE A 199 -12.20 0.60 9.72
CA PHE A 199 -10.87 0.88 10.29
C PHE A 199 -10.90 2.01 11.34
N GLY A 200 -12.06 2.31 11.90
CA GLY A 200 -12.23 3.34 12.92
C GLY A 200 -11.94 4.77 12.43
N LEU A 201 -11.94 5.01 11.12
CA LEU A 201 -11.87 6.36 10.57
C LEU A 201 -13.30 6.91 10.57
N LYS A 202 -13.55 7.94 11.40
CA LYS A 202 -14.82 8.67 11.32
C LYS A 202 -14.82 9.39 9.96
N ALA A 203 -15.84 9.15 9.14
CA ALA A 203 -16.08 9.94 7.94
C ALA A 203 -15.95 11.42 8.33
N ALA A 204 -15.13 12.18 7.59
CA ALA A 204 -14.93 13.60 7.87
C ALA A 204 -16.29 14.28 8.07
N PRO A 205 -16.47 15.13 9.09
CA PRO A 205 -17.76 15.77 9.30
C PRO A 205 -18.08 16.60 8.06
N GLY A 206 -19.13 16.19 7.35
CA GLY A 206 -19.80 17.05 6.38
C GLY A 206 -20.25 18.32 7.12
N GLY A 207 -19.89 19.46 6.54
CA GLY A 207 -20.23 20.83 6.95
C GLY A 207 -21.01 20.99 8.25
N ALA A 208 -20.30 21.15 9.37
CA ALA A 208 -20.84 21.94 10.47
C ALA A 208 -20.54 23.40 10.13
N SER A 209 -21.59 24.14 9.77
CA SER A 209 -21.58 25.60 9.74
C SER A 209 -21.03 26.11 11.07
N SER A 210 -19.99 26.95 11.00
CA SER A 210 -19.53 27.71 12.16
C SER A 210 -20.73 28.47 12.74
N PRO A 211 -21.02 28.38 14.05
CA PRO A 211 -21.90 29.34 14.67
C PRO A 211 -21.25 30.72 14.52
N ARG A 212 -21.96 31.64 13.85
CA ARG A 212 -21.64 33.06 13.91
C ARG A 212 -21.64 33.46 15.38
N GLN A 213 -20.49 33.88 15.90
CA GLN A 213 -20.49 34.75 17.06
C GLN A 213 -20.93 36.14 16.58
N ALA A 214 -21.95 36.66 17.25
CA ALA A 214 -22.44 38.02 17.11
C ALA A 214 -22.90 38.47 18.49
N PRO A 215 -22.90 39.79 18.75
CA PRO A 215 -21.79 40.74 18.67
C PRO A 215 -20.93 40.73 19.95
#